data_AF-A0A847N3B3-F1
#
_entry.id   AF-A0A847N3B3-F1
#
_cell.length_a   1.000
_cell.length_b   1.000
_cell.length_c   1.000
_cell.angle_alpha   90.00
_cell.angle_beta   90.00
_cell.angle_gamma   90.00
#
_symmetry.space_group_name_H-M   'P 1'
#
loop_
_entity.id
_entity.type
_entity.pdbx_description
1 polymer ?
#
loop_
_entity_poly.entity_id
_entity_poly.type
_entity_poly.pdbx_seq_one_letter_code
_entity_poly.pdbx_strand_id
1 'polypeptide(L)'
;MKKLTILSPCGILGYGFPDASFAYGLTQKPDAIVVDAGSTDAGPHKLGSRTAIVSRRAAKKDLLRIIQGGCELGIPVLIGSAGGSGGESHVRWTMDIIEEILSEHPTWQPKTAVIWADIPNEAILAQLEEGKVVPLDALELPLDEEILSQTTGVVAQMGIEPILEVLQAGADLIVCGRAYDPAPFAAVGVLHGFDLA
;
A
#
# COMPACT_ATOMS: atom_id res chain seq x y z
N MET A 1 6.92 27.10 13.02
CA MET A 1 7.37 26.10 12.03
C MET A 1 6.19 25.17 11.78
N LYS A 2 5.83 24.92 10.52
CA LYS A 2 4.78 23.97 10.17
C LYS A 2 5.24 22.56 10.56
N LYS A 3 4.40 21.79 11.24
CA LYS A 3 4.72 20.43 11.69
C LYS A 3 3.69 19.47 11.11
N LEU A 4 4.15 18.30 10.72
CA LEU A 4 3.34 17.13 10.36
C LEU A 4 3.79 15.96 11.24
N THR A 5 2.85 15.14 11.69
CA THR A 5 3.11 13.94 12.48
C THR A 5 2.45 12.75 11.80
N ILE A 6 3.23 11.77 11.35
CA ILE A 6 2.71 10.52 10.79
C ILE A 6 3.02 9.40 11.78
N LEU A 7 2.02 8.57 12.08
CA LEU A 7 2.21 7.37 12.89
C LEU A 7 2.40 6.16 11.98
N SER A 8 3.56 5.50 12.09
CA SER A 8 3.87 4.25 11.39
C SER A 8 4.05 3.13 12.40
N PRO A 9 3.00 2.35 12.72
CA PRO A 9 3.05 1.38 13.81
C PRO A 9 3.91 0.15 13.48
N CYS A 10 4.01 -0.23 12.20
CA CYS A 10 4.85 -1.32 11.72
C CYS A 10 5.32 -1.06 10.29
N GLY A 11 6.34 -1.80 9.85
CA GLY A 11 6.82 -1.80 8.46
C GLY A 11 6.16 -2.84 7.55
N ILE A 12 5.24 -3.65 8.09
CA ILE A 12 4.38 -4.56 7.31
C ILE A 12 3.22 -5.02 8.19
N LEU A 13 2.01 -5.05 7.61
CA LEU A 13 0.83 -5.60 8.30
C LEU A 13 1.06 -7.07 8.67
N GLY A 14 0.69 -7.42 9.90
CA GLY A 14 0.77 -8.79 10.44
C GLY A 14 2.06 -9.10 11.19
N TYR A 15 3.06 -8.21 11.20
CA TYR A 15 4.24 -8.36 12.08
C TYR A 15 3.94 -7.91 13.52
N GLY A 16 2.87 -7.15 13.71
CA GLY A 16 2.47 -6.63 15.01
C GLY A 16 3.30 -5.44 15.48
N PHE A 17 2.78 -4.80 16.51
CA PHE A 17 3.39 -3.68 17.20
C PHE A 17 2.92 -3.66 18.66
N PRO A 18 3.70 -3.10 19.60
CA PRO A 18 3.29 -3.06 21.01
C PRO A 18 2.09 -2.15 21.22
N ASP A 19 1.06 -2.64 21.92
CA ASP A 19 -0.18 -1.88 22.18
C ASP A 19 0.09 -0.57 22.92
N ALA A 20 1.03 -0.55 23.88
CA ALA A 20 1.39 0.66 24.61
C ALA A 20 2.04 1.72 23.71
N SER A 21 2.88 1.30 22.76
CA SER A 21 3.52 2.22 21.81
C SER A 21 2.51 2.81 20.83
N PHE A 22 1.59 1.98 20.33
CA PHE A 22 0.54 2.45 19.43
C PHE A 22 -0.42 3.41 20.14
N ALA A 23 -0.88 3.06 21.34
CA ALA A 23 -1.72 3.94 22.15
C ALA A 23 -1.03 5.28 22.42
N TYR A 24 0.26 5.26 22.81
CA TYR A 24 1.03 6.49 22.98
C TYR A 24 1.10 7.31 21.69
N GLY A 25 1.37 6.65 20.56
CA GLY A 25 1.37 7.28 19.24
C GLY A 25 0.07 8.02 18.92
N LEU A 26 -1.08 7.40 19.20
CA LEU A 26 -2.40 8.03 19.02
C LEU A 26 -2.59 9.26 19.92
N THR A 27 -2.05 9.27 21.15
CA THR A 27 -2.13 10.46 22.03
C THR A 27 -1.38 11.68 21.48
N GLN A 28 -0.43 11.47 20.56
CA GLN A 28 0.29 12.55 19.88
C GLN A 28 -0.55 13.25 18.81
N LYS A 29 -1.77 12.78 18.54
CA LYS A 29 -2.69 13.30 17.50
C LYS A 29 -2.00 13.37 16.13
N PRO A 30 -1.57 12.22 15.57
CA PRO A 30 -0.96 12.19 14.25
C PRO A 30 -1.96 12.68 13.19
N ASP A 31 -1.43 13.21 12.09
CA ASP A 31 -2.20 13.69 10.94
C ASP A 31 -2.58 12.54 9.98
N ALA A 32 -1.89 11.39 10.08
CA ALA A 32 -2.20 10.16 9.35
C ALA A 32 -1.59 8.93 10.04
N ILE A 33 -2.16 7.75 9.76
CA ILE A 33 -1.53 6.46 10.06
C ILE A 33 -1.11 5.83 8.74
N VAL A 34 0.16 5.50 8.59
CA VAL A 34 0.69 4.95 7.33
C VAL A 34 1.44 3.66 7.63
N VAL A 35 1.15 2.61 6.86
CA VAL A 35 1.91 1.37 6.83
C VAL A 35 2.16 1.02 5.37
N ASP A 36 3.40 0.76 4.99
CA ASP A 36 3.73 0.24 3.66
C ASP A 36 4.61 -0.99 3.82
N ALA A 37 4.39 -1.97 2.95
CA ALA A 37 5.09 -3.25 2.93
C ALA A 37 5.97 -3.43 1.67
N GLY A 38 6.30 -2.33 0.98
CA GLY A 38 7.15 -2.35 -0.19
C GLY A 38 8.52 -2.92 0.16
N SER A 39 8.94 -3.93 -0.59
CA SER A 39 10.26 -4.57 -0.44
C SER A 39 10.53 -5.51 -1.60
N THR A 40 11.79 -5.62 -2.03
CA THR A 40 12.26 -6.62 -2.99
C THR A 40 12.73 -7.92 -2.32
N ASP A 41 12.91 -7.93 -0.99
CA ASP A 41 13.59 -9.00 -0.25
C ASP A 41 12.84 -10.34 -0.29
N ALA A 42 11.51 -10.29 -0.40
CA ALA A 42 10.67 -11.50 -0.50
C ALA A 42 10.80 -12.22 -1.86
N GLY A 43 11.46 -11.58 -2.83
CA GLY A 43 11.56 -12.08 -4.20
C GLY A 43 10.20 -12.18 -4.91
N PRO A 44 10.17 -12.78 -6.12
CA PRO A 44 8.98 -12.81 -6.96
C PRO A 44 7.92 -13.83 -6.50
N HIS A 45 8.27 -14.75 -5.60
CA HIS A 45 7.42 -15.89 -5.23
C HIS A 45 6.03 -15.46 -4.78
N LYS A 46 5.92 -14.45 -3.90
CA LYS A 46 4.64 -14.04 -3.32
C LYS A 46 3.70 -13.45 -4.37
N LEU A 47 4.25 -12.62 -5.26
CA LEU A 47 3.51 -12.09 -6.40
C LEU A 47 3.03 -13.22 -7.33
N GLY A 48 3.95 -14.08 -7.78
CA GLY A 48 3.63 -15.16 -8.73
C GLY A 48 2.70 -16.24 -8.18
N SER A 49 2.77 -16.54 -6.88
CA SER A 49 1.87 -17.50 -6.21
C SER A 49 0.56 -16.87 -5.73
N ARG A 50 0.39 -15.54 -5.84
CA ARG A 50 -0.78 -14.80 -5.36
C ARG A 50 -1.05 -15.01 -3.87
N THR A 51 0.01 -15.16 -3.08
CA THR A 51 -0.10 -15.41 -1.63
C THR A 51 0.43 -14.25 -0.80
N ALA A 52 -0.31 -13.89 0.25
CA ALA A 52 0.16 -12.93 1.23
C ALA A 52 1.42 -13.44 1.96
N ILE A 53 2.22 -12.50 2.44
CA ILE A 53 3.44 -12.80 3.22
C ILE A 53 3.14 -13.22 4.67
N VAL A 54 1.99 -12.81 5.21
CA VAL A 54 1.55 -13.08 6.59
C VAL A 54 0.23 -13.85 6.62
N SER A 55 -0.11 -14.40 7.80
CA SER A 55 -1.42 -15.02 8.03
C SER A 55 -2.55 -13.98 8.09
N ARG A 56 -3.76 -14.37 7.64
CA ARG A 56 -4.98 -13.53 7.75
C ARG A 56 -5.25 -13.07 9.17
N ARG A 57 -5.09 -13.96 10.17
CA ARG A 57 -5.28 -13.64 11.59
C ARG A 57 -4.35 -12.52 12.06
N ALA A 58 -3.08 -12.56 11.66
CA ALA A 58 -2.12 -11.55 12.04
C ALA A 58 -2.41 -10.20 11.38
N ALA A 59 -2.71 -10.21 10.07
CA ALA A 59 -3.10 -8.99 9.35
C ALA A 59 -4.39 -8.36 9.90
N LYS A 60 -5.43 -9.16 10.16
CA LYS A 60 -6.70 -8.68 10.76
C LYS A 60 -6.46 -8.01 12.11
N LYS A 61 -5.60 -8.59 12.96
CA LYS A 61 -5.27 -8.04 14.28
C LYS A 61 -4.64 -6.65 14.18
N ASP A 62 -3.75 -6.43 13.21
CA ASP A 62 -3.09 -5.13 13.02
C ASP A 62 -4.03 -4.12 12.34
N LEU A 63 -4.72 -4.54 11.28
CA LEU A 63 -5.72 -3.74 10.56
C LEU A 63 -6.82 -3.22 11.47
N LEU A 64 -7.38 -4.09 12.34
CA LEU A 64 -8.44 -3.71 13.28
C LEU A 64 -8.05 -2.47 14.10
N ARG A 65 -6.82 -2.49 14.65
CA ARG A 65 -6.33 -1.43 15.54
C ARG A 65 -5.99 -0.16 14.78
N ILE A 66 -5.41 -0.31 13.60
CA ILE A 66 -5.06 0.81 12.72
C ILE A 66 -6.33 1.53 12.24
N ILE A 67 -7.33 0.78 11.75
CA ILE A 67 -8.62 1.32 11.29
C ILE A 67 -9.36 1.97 12.44
N GLN A 68 -9.40 1.33 13.62
CA GLN A 68 -9.99 1.91 14.82
C GLN A 68 -9.35 3.27 15.14
N GLY A 69 -8.01 3.35 15.21
CA GLY A 69 -7.30 4.58 15.51
C GLY A 69 -7.56 5.69 14.49
N GLY A 70 -7.62 5.34 13.19
CA GLY A 70 -7.98 6.28 12.12
C GLY A 70 -9.41 6.82 12.27
N CYS A 71 -10.37 5.94 12.52
CA CYS A 71 -11.78 6.32 12.69
C CYS A 71 -12.01 7.17 13.96
N GLU A 72 -11.39 6.82 15.08
CA GLU A 72 -11.55 7.56 16.34
C GLU A 72 -10.94 8.97 16.30
N LEU A 73 -9.83 9.14 15.58
CA LEU A 73 -9.16 10.43 15.42
C LEU A 73 -9.66 11.23 14.20
N GLY A 74 -10.39 10.60 13.28
CA GLY A 74 -10.83 11.23 12.03
C GLY A 74 -9.67 11.58 11.11
N ILE A 75 -8.68 10.70 10.99
CA ILE A 75 -7.46 10.88 10.19
C ILE A 75 -7.32 9.77 9.16
N PRO A 76 -6.69 10.04 8.00
CA PRO A 76 -6.51 9.04 6.96
C PRO A 76 -5.59 7.89 7.40
N VAL A 77 -5.96 6.68 6.97
CA VAL A 77 -5.19 5.45 7.10
C VAL A 77 -4.73 5.02 5.71
N LEU A 78 -3.42 4.85 5.53
CA LEU A 78 -2.84 4.43 4.26
C LEU A 78 -2.15 3.07 4.43
N ILE A 79 -2.49 2.13 3.55
CA ILE A 79 -1.91 0.80 3.44
C ILE A 79 -1.24 0.70 2.08
N GLY A 80 0.08 0.86 2.05
CA GLY A 80 0.91 0.66 0.87
C GLY A 80 1.30 -0.80 0.66
N SER A 81 1.46 -1.21 -0.60
CA SER A 81 1.93 -2.55 -0.98
C SER A 81 1.14 -3.67 -0.30
N ALA A 82 -0.20 -3.61 -0.42
CA ALA A 82 -1.12 -4.52 0.25
C ALA A 82 -0.74 -6.00 0.09
N GLY A 83 -0.82 -6.77 1.19
CA GLY A 83 -0.39 -8.17 1.27
C GLY A 83 1.11 -8.44 1.04
N GLY A 84 1.94 -7.39 0.94
CA GLY A 84 3.39 -7.42 0.72
C GLY A 84 3.77 -7.18 -0.75
N SER A 85 3.18 -7.94 -1.67
CA SER A 85 3.51 -7.83 -3.10
C SER A 85 2.72 -6.73 -3.81
N GLY A 86 1.53 -6.39 -3.33
CA GLY A 86 0.72 -5.31 -3.91
C GLY A 86 0.10 -5.58 -5.29
N GLY A 87 0.00 -6.84 -5.73
CA GLY A 87 -0.82 -7.21 -6.90
C GLY A 87 -2.30 -7.34 -6.55
N GLU A 88 -3.17 -7.43 -7.55
CA GLU A 88 -4.63 -7.38 -7.41
C GLU A 88 -5.14 -8.39 -6.37
N SER A 89 -4.64 -9.63 -6.41
CA SER A 89 -5.02 -10.68 -5.46
C SER A 89 -4.70 -10.32 -4.00
N HIS A 90 -3.61 -9.57 -3.78
CA HIS A 90 -3.15 -9.15 -2.47
C HIS A 90 -3.95 -7.96 -1.94
N VAL A 91 -4.29 -7.03 -2.83
CA VAL A 91 -5.18 -5.90 -2.53
C VAL A 91 -6.57 -6.43 -2.16
N ARG A 92 -7.15 -7.31 -2.99
CA ARG A 92 -8.45 -7.95 -2.70
C ARG A 92 -8.43 -8.73 -1.40
N TRP A 93 -7.39 -9.53 -1.15
CA TRP A 93 -7.24 -10.25 0.12
C TRP A 93 -7.21 -9.31 1.33
N THR A 94 -6.57 -8.15 1.20
CA THR A 94 -6.51 -7.14 2.26
C THR A 94 -7.88 -6.48 2.45
N MET A 95 -8.56 -6.14 1.35
CA MET A 95 -9.93 -5.61 1.35
C MET A 95 -10.93 -6.58 1.99
N ASP A 96 -10.86 -7.87 1.72
CA ASP A 96 -11.72 -8.88 2.36
C ASP A 96 -11.58 -8.88 3.88
N ILE A 97 -10.39 -8.55 4.42
CA ILE A 97 -10.16 -8.45 5.87
C ILE A 97 -10.74 -7.13 6.40
N ILE A 98 -10.55 -6.05 5.66
CA ILE A 98 -11.08 -4.73 6.00
C ILE A 98 -12.61 -4.76 6.03
N GLU A 99 -13.24 -5.33 5.02
CA GLU A 99 -14.70 -5.48 4.95
C GLU A 99 -15.25 -6.31 6.10
N GLU A 100 -14.56 -7.41 6.47
CA GLU A 100 -14.89 -8.20 7.66
C GLU A 100 -14.84 -7.33 8.93
N ILE A 101 -13.77 -6.54 9.13
CA ILE A 101 -13.63 -5.62 10.27
C ILE A 101 -14.76 -4.56 10.26
N LEU A 102 -15.02 -3.91 9.13
CA LEU A 102 -16.04 -2.85 9.05
C LEU A 102 -17.45 -3.42 9.27
N SER A 103 -17.71 -4.67 8.87
CA SER A 103 -18.98 -5.36 9.14
C SER A 103 -19.19 -5.66 10.64
N GLU A 104 -18.10 -5.93 11.37
CA GLU A 104 -18.11 -6.14 12.83
C GLU A 104 -18.29 -4.81 13.59
N HIS A 105 -17.96 -3.68 12.95
CA HIS A 105 -17.95 -2.34 13.53
C HIS A 105 -18.76 -1.33 12.68
N PRO A 106 -20.09 -1.44 12.61
CA PRO A 106 -20.94 -0.68 11.67
C PRO A 106 -20.96 0.85 11.89
N THR A 107 -20.39 1.33 13.00
CA THR A 107 -20.22 2.78 13.26
C THR A 107 -19.01 3.37 12.54
N TRP A 108 -18.08 2.53 12.09
CA TRP A 108 -16.93 2.95 11.29
C TRP A 108 -17.31 2.92 9.81
N GLN A 109 -17.38 4.09 9.20
CA GLN A 109 -17.77 4.27 7.80
C GLN A 109 -16.74 5.13 7.04
N PRO A 110 -15.46 4.72 7.02
CA PRO A 110 -14.44 5.48 6.29
C PRO A 110 -14.74 5.49 4.79
N LYS A 111 -14.47 6.62 4.12
CA LYS A 111 -14.46 6.68 2.66
C LYS A 111 -13.24 5.92 2.14
N THR A 112 -13.48 4.70 1.69
CA THR A 112 -12.40 3.82 1.21
C THR A 112 -12.05 4.07 -0.26
N ALA A 113 -10.75 4.13 -0.57
CA ALA A 113 -10.22 4.15 -1.93
C ALA A 113 -9.22 3.02 -2.13
N VAL A 114 -9.24 2.42 -3.33
CA VAL A 114 -8.32 1.36 -3.73
C VAL A 114 -7.54 1.81 -4.97
N ILE A 115 -6.22 1.69 -4.92
CA ILE A 115 -5.33 2.03 -6.04
C ILE A 115 -4.65 0.75 -6.52
N TRP A 116 -4.90 0.35 -7.76
CA TRP A 116 -4.33 -0.86 -8.34
C TRP A 116 -2.92 -0.60 -8.87
N ALA A 117 -2.07 -1.62 -8.83
CA ALA A 117 -0.71 -1.54 -9.38
C ALA A 117 -0.48 -2.50 -10.56
N ASP A 118 -1.37 -3.45 -10.82
CA ASP A 118 -1.20 -4.44 -11.87
C ASP A 118 -1.07 -3.79 -13.25
N ILE A 119 -0.06 -4.20 -14.01
CA ILE A 119 0.17 -3.76 -15.38
C ILE A 119 -0.07 -4.96 -16.32
N PRO A 120 -0.99 -4.86 -17.29
CA PRO A 120 -1.19 -5.93 -18.28
C PRO A 120 0.07 -6.15 -19.11
N ASN A 121 0.42 -7.42 -19.36
CA ASN A 121 1.61 -7.76 -20.15
C ASN A 121 1.53 -7.16 -21.57
N GLU A 122 0.34 -7.07 -22.14
CA GLU A 122 0.10 -6.48 -23.46
C GLU A 122 0.47 -4.98 -23.49
N ALA A 123 0.24 -4.26 -22.39
CA ALA A 123 0.63 -2.86 -22.28
C ALA A 123 2.16 -2.72 -22.22
N ILE A 124 2.83 -3.64 -21.53
CA ILE A 124 4.30 -3.66 -21.44
C ILE A 124 4.91 -3.97 -22.81
N LEU A 125 4.37 -4.98 -23.52
CA LEU A 125 4.82 -5.35 -24.87
C LEU A 125 4.71 -4.18 -25.85
N ALA A 126 3.57 -3.49 -25.87
CA ALA A 126 3.38 -2.34 -26.73
C ALA A 126 4.41 -1.23 -26.45
N GLN A 127 4.72 -0.96 -25.16
CA GLN A 127 5.75 0.03 -24.81
C GLN A 127 7.17 -0.45 -25.11
N LEU A 128 7.42 -1.76 -25.05
CA LEU A 128 8.72 -2.36 -25.41
C LEU A 128 8.99 -2.22 -26.92
N GLU A 129 7.99 -2.49 -27.77
CA GLU A 129 8.06 -2.31 -29.23
C GLU A 129 8.32 -0.84 -29.62
N GLU A 130 7.79 0.10 -28.85
CA GLU A 130 8.03 1.54 -29.01
C GLU A 130 9.38 2.02 -28.45
N GLY A 131 10.18 1.14 -27.85
CA GLY A 131 11.47 1.48 -27.25
C GLY A 131 11.37 2.37 -26.00
N LYS A 132 10.20 2.36 -25.33
CA LYS A 132 9.93 3.18 -24.14
C LYS A 132 10.22 2.46 -22.83
N VAL A 133 10.47 1.15 -22.89
CA VAL A 133 10.87 0.36 -21.72
C VAL A 133 12.38 0.25 -21.70
N VAL A 134 12.99 0.73 -20.61
CA VAL A 134 14.43 0.61 -20.39
C VAL A 134 14.64 -0.37 -19.23
N PRO A 135 15.40 -1.45 -19.43
CA PRO A 135 15.72 -2.37 -18.35
C PRO A 135 16.58 -1.67 -17.29
N LEU A 136 16.40 -2.06 -16.03
CA LEU A 136 17.35 -1.69 -14.97
C LEU A 136 18.66 -2.47 -15.17
N ASP A 137 19.79 -1.85 -14.81
CA ASP A 137 21.17 -2.30 -15.13
C ASP A 137 21.57 -3.72 -14.64
N ALA A 138 20.68 -4.43 -13.94
CA ALA A 138 20.97 -5.67 -13.20
C ALA A 138 20.08 -6.86 -13.60
N LEU A 139 19.74 -7.00 -14.88
CA LEU A 139 18.93 -8.14 -15.32
C LEU A 139 19.80 -9.24 -15.96
N GLU A 140 19.84 -10.40 -15.30
CA GLU A 140 20.32 -11.66 -15.89
C GLU A 140 19.35 -12.22 -16.94
N LEU A 141 18.10 -11.70 -16.98
CA LEU A 141 17.02 -12.13 -17.87
C LEU A 141 16.57 -10.97 -18.78
N PRO A 142 16.51 -11.17 -20.12
CA PRO A 142 15.98 -10.16 -21.03
C PRO A 142 14.48 -9.91 -20.76
N LEU A 143 14.03 -8.67 -20.95
CA LEU A 143 12.60 -8.38 -21.02
C LEU A 143 12.17 -8.46 -22.49
N ASP A 144 11.55 -9.56 -22.86
CA ASP A 144 11.03 -9.83 -24.21
C ASP A 144 9.64 -10.49 -24.17
N GLU A 145 9.10 -10.76 -25.36
CA GLU A 145 7.78 -11.38 -25.52
C GLU A 145 7.69 -12.76 -24.86
N GLU A 146 8.74 -13.57 -24.95
CA GLU A 146 8.77 -14.90 -24.38
C GLU A 146 8.68 -14.83 -22.85
N ILE A 147 9.53 -14.02 -22.22
CA ILE A 147 9.54 -13.82 -20.76
C ILE A 147 8.22 -13.22 -20.26
N LEU A 148 7.65 -12.24 -20.98
CA LEU A 148 6.36 -11.67 -20.61
C LEU A 148 5.21 -12.68 -20.75
N SER A 149 5.23 -13.55 -21.77
CA SER A 149 4.22 -14.61 -21.92
C SER A 149 4.20 -15.62 -20.77
N GLN A 150 5.35 -15.81 -20.11
CA GLN A 150 5.53 -16.68 -18.95
C GLN A 150 5.29 -15.95 -17.61
N THR A 151 5.22 -14.61 -17.63
CA THR A 151 5.08 -13.80 -16.43
C THR A 151 3.61 -13.73 -15.99
N THR A 152 3.33 -14.26 -14.79
CA THR A 152 1.96 -14.41 -14.28
C THR A 152 1.41 -13.18 -13.54
N GLY A 153 2.24 -12.15 -13.35
CA GLY A 153 1.83 -10.89 -12.74
C GLY A 153 2.96 -9.86 -12.74
N VAL A 154 2.65 -8.66 -13.22
CA VAL A 154 3.51 -7.48 -13.15
C VAL A 154 2.77 -6.41 -12.37
N VAL A 155 3.50 -5.73 -11.48
CA VAL A 155 2.99 -4.58 -10.73
C VAL A 155 3.88 -3.38 -10.95
N ALA A 156 3.26 -2.21 -11.03
CA ALA A 156 3.92 -0.92 -11.00
C ALA A 156 4.59 -0.69 -9.64
N GLN A 157 5.48 0.30 -9.57
CA GLN A 157 5.92 0.89 -8.32
C GLN A 157 5.37 2.31 -8.27
N MET A 158 4.14 2.46 -7.74
CA MET A 158 3.46 3.76 -7.81
C MET A 158 4.16 4.83 -6.98
N GLY A 159 4.20 6.04 -7.54
CA GLY A 159 4.62 7.25 -6.85
C GLY A 159 3.51 7.84 -5.97
N ILE A 160 3.68 9.10 -5.59
CA ILE A 160 2.74 9.80 -4.71
C ILE A 160 1.43 10.17 -5.40
N GLU A 161 1.44 10.27 -6.73
CA GLU A 161 0.41 10.92 -7.53
C GLU A 161 -0.98 10.32 -7.33
N PRO A 162 -1.19 8.99 -7.51
CA PRO A 162 -2.52 8.41 -7.30
C PRO A 162 -2.96 8.45 -5.84
N ILE A 163 -2.00 8.41 -4.89
CA ILE A 163 -2.28 8.48 -3.46
C ILE A 163 -2.74 9.89 -3.07
N LEU A 164 -2.06 10.91 -3.58
CA LEU A 164 -2.40 12.31 -3.37
C LEU A 164 -3.77 12.64 -3.96
N GLU A 165 -4.10 12.10 -5.14
CA GLU A 165 -5.40 12.28 -5.78
C GLU A 165 -6.55 11.81 -4.87
N VAL A 166 -6.47 10.58 -4.35
CA VAL A 166 -7.53 10.04 -3.48
C VAL A 166 -7.57 10.71 -2.11
N LEU A 167 -6.43 11.15 -1.58
CA LEU A 167 -6.36 11.97 -0.36
C LEU A 167 -7.05 13.32 -0.55
N GLN A 168 -6.79 14.00 -1.67
CA GLN A 168 -7.43 15.28 -2.02
C GLN A 168 -8.94 15.10 -2.26
N ALA A 169 -9.36 13.93 -2.75
CA ALA A 169 -10.76 13.55 -2.85
C ALA A 169 -11.40 13.20 -1.49
N GLY A 170 -10.64 13.24 -0.39
CA GLY A 170 -11.12 13.01 0.98
C GLY A 170 -11.28 11.54 1.35
N ALA A 171 -10.47 10.64 0.80
CA ALA A 171 -10.45 9.24 1.24
C ALA A 171 -9.87 9.12 2.66
N ASP A 172 -10.56 8.36 3.51
CA ASP A 172 -10.18 8.10 4.91
C ASP A 172 -9.39 6.78 5.05
N LEU A 173 -9.65 5.81 4.19
CA LEU A 173 -8.95 4.52 4.17
C LEU A 173 -8.47 4.24 2.76
N ILE A 174 -7.15 4.18 2.57
CA ILE A 174 -6.53 4.02 1.26
C ILE A 174 -5.76 2.72 1.25
N VAL A 175 -6.08 1.85 0.29
CA VAL A 175 -5.37 0.58 0.07
C VAL A 175 -4.72 0.60 -1.29
N CYS A 176 -3.41 0.67 -1.30
CA CYS A 176 -2.62 0.63 -2.52
C CYS A 176 -2.17 -0.80 -2.82
N GLY A 177 -2.11 -1.12 -4.10
CA GLY A 177 -1.20 -2.12 -4.62
C GLY A 177 0.25 -1.71 -4.39
N ARG A 178 1.16 -2.24 -5.18
CA ARG A 178 2.59 -2.03 -5.00
C ARG A 178 2.94 -0.54 -5.11
N ALA A 179 3.53 -0.02 -4.04
CA ALA A 179 3.95 1.37 -3.91
C ALA A 179 5.44 1.47 -3.64
N TYR A 180 6.03 2.61 -3.99
CA TYR A 180 7.35 2.98 -3.50
C TYR A 180 7.24 3.36 -2.01
N ASP A 181 8.05 2.79 -1.13
CA ASP A 181 7.87 2.92 0.33
C ASP A 181 7.70 4.36 0.84
N PRO A 182 8.45 5.36 0.34
CA PRO A 182 8.27 6.75 0.76
C PRO A 182 6.98 7.39 0.24
N ALA A 183 6.35 6.86 -0.82
CA ALA A 183 5.26 7.52 -1.52
C ALA A 183 4.00 7.72 -0.65
N PRO A 184 3.49 6.72 0.10
CA PRO A 184 2.37 6.94 1.01
C PRO A 184 2.65 8.03 2.06
N PHE A 185 3.88 8.10 2.58
CA PHE A 185 4.28 9.11 3.56
C PHE A 185 4.40 10.50 2.95
N ALA A 186 5.06 10.59 1.79
CA ALA A 186 5.26 11.83 1.07
C ALA A 186 3.92 12.43 0.59
N ALA A 187 2.98 11.59 0.13
CA ALA A 187 1.65 12.03 -0.26
C ALA A 187 0.91 12.74 0.89
N VAL A 188 1.02 12.25 2.13
CA VAL A 188 0.48 12.93 3.32
C VAL A 188 1.18 14.27 3.53
N GLY A 189 2.51 14.34 3.38
CA GLY A 189 3.26 15.59 3.48
C GLY A 189 2.80 16.64 2.46
N VAL A 190 2.68 16.24 1.20
CA VAL A 190 2.27 17.11 0.10
C VAL A 190 0.82 17.57 0.27
N LEU A 191 -0.09 16.68 0.70
CA LEU A 191 -1.47 17.05 1.05
C LEU A 191 -1.50 18.17 2.10
N HIS A 192 -0.61 18.11 3.08
CA HIS A 192 -0.50 19.13 4.11
C HIS A 192 0.28 20.36 3.65
N GLY A 193 0.68 20.48 2.39
CA GLY A 193 1.36 21.63 1.79
C GLY A 193 2.83 21.74 2.19
N PHE A 194 3.53 20.62 2.27
CA PHE A 194 5.00 20.57 2.22
C PHE A 194 5.43 20.39 0.76
N ASP A 195 6.61 20.92 0.42
CA ASP A 195 7.13 20.87 -0.95
C ASP A 195 7.55 19.45 -1.36
N LEU A 196 7.49 19.16 -2.67
CA LEU A 196 7.90 17.88 -3.26
C LEU A 196 9.42 17.63 -3.23
N ALA A 197 10.18 18.64 -2.79
CA ALA A 197 11.60 18.88 -3.06
C ALA A 197 11.88 19.29 -4.52
#